data_AF-A0A117R8B4-F1
#
_entry.id   AF-A0A117R8B4-F1
#
_cell.length_a   1.000
_cell.length_b   1.000
_cell.length_c   1.000
_cell.angle_alpha   90.00
_cell.angle_beta   90.00
_cell.angle_gamma   90.00
#
_symmetry.space_group_name_H-M   'P 1'
#
loop_
_entity.id
_entity.type
_entity.pdbx_description
1 polymer ?
#
loop_
_entity_poly.entity_id
_entity_poly.type
_entity_poly.pdbx_seq_one_letter_code
_entity_poly.pdbx_strand_id
1 'polypeptide(L)'
;MTESYRRFRLGLKEWLTTVAVELGGRAGERLCRNLNLPAGRTCLVGLLVGLLVEPLAPERAPRVLGVDEFAFRRGSRYGTILVDVEAGRVVDVLPDRTSETFAA
;
A
#
# COMPACT_ATOMS: atom_id res chain seq x y z
N MET A 1 -3.59 -17.23 17.09
CA MET A 1 -2.96 -16.08 16.42
C MET A 1 -1.57 -15.92 17.00
N THR A 2 -0.54 -16.41 16.33
CA THR A 2 0.85 -16.32 16.80
C THR A 2 1.47 -15.02 16.31
N GLU A 3 1.38 -13.99 17.13
CA GLU A 3 2.10 -12.75 16.91
C GLU A 3 3.59 -13.00 17.17
N SER A 4 4.34 -13.24 16.09
CA SER A 4 5.78 -13.46 16.18
C SER A 4 6.46 -12.10 16.32
N TYR A 5 6.62 -11.65 17.56
CA TYR A 5 7.37 -10.44 17.90
C TYR A 5 8.85 -10.62 17.50
N ARG A 6 9.20 -10.22 16.26
CA ARG A 6 10.56 -10.31 15.74
C ARG A 6 11.23 -8.94 15.92
N ARG A 7 11.99 -8.81 17.01
CA ARG A 7 12.74 -7.58 17.33
C ARG A 7 14.00 -7.52 16.46
N PHE A 8 13.97 -6.72 15.41
CA PHE A 8 15.17 -6.38 14.64
C PHE A 8 15.98 -5.30 15.37
N ARG A 9 17.31 -5.35 15.26
CA ARG A 9 18.16 -4.20 15.60
C ARG A 9 17.76 -3.03 14.67
N LEU A 10 17.78 -1.79 15.19
CA LEU A 10 17.23 -0.61 14.50
C LEU A 10 17.69 -0.52 13.03
N GLY A 11 18.99 -0.65 12.79
CA GLY A 11 19.55 -0.63 11.43
C GLY A 11 19.06 -1.76 10.53
N LEU A 12 18.94 -3.00 11.02
CA LEU A 12 18.43 -4.10 10.19
C LEU A 12 16.98 -3.87 9.77
N LYS A 13 16.16 -3.24 10.63
CA LYS A 13 14.79 -2.86 10.25
C LYS A 13 14.80 -1.86 9.09
N GLU A 14 15.64 -0.83 9.14
CA GLU A 14 15.77 0.18 8.08
C GLU A 14 16.17 -0.46 6.76
N TRP A 15 17.20 -1.30 6.75
CA TRP A 15 17.63 -2.03 5.55
C TRP A 15 16.52 -2.91 4.97
N LEU A 16 15.79 -3.64 5.82
CA LEU A 16 14.68 -4.47 5.37
C LEU A 16 13.50 -3.64 4.87
N THR A 17 13.27 -2.46 5.44
CA THR A 17 12.27 -1.51 4.96
C THR A 17 12.63 -1.00 3.57
N THR A 18 13.89 -0.63 3.31
CA THR A 18 14.34 -0.25 1.96
C THR A 18 14.14 -1.38 0.96
N VAL A 19 14.54 -2.60 1.32
CA VAL A 19 14.31 -3.79 0.47
C VAL A 19 12.81 -3.97 0.18
N ALA A 20 11.95 -3.77 1.18
CA ALA A 20 10.52 -3.90 1.01
C ALA A 20 9.93 -2.82 0.10
N VAL A 21 10.36 -1.57 0.21
CA VAL A 21 9.93 -0.45 -0.65
C VAL A 21 10.34 -0.67 -2.10
N GLU A 22 11.58 -1.07 -2.34
CA GLU A 22 12.12 -1.20 -3.70
C GLU A 22 11.66 -2.49 -4.41
N LEU A 23 11.58 -3.61 -3.68
CA LEU A 23 11.34 -4.93 -4.28
C LEU A 23 9.99 -5.56 -3.90
N GLY A 24 9.27 -4.97 -2.94
CA GLY A 24 8.07 -5.57 -2.39
C GLY A 24 8.33 -6.91 -1.69
N GLY A 25 7.28 -7.73 -1.58
CA GLY A 25 7.31 -8.94 -0.76
C GLY A 25 8.13 -10.10 -1.33
N ARG A 26 7.74 -10.66 -2.49
CA ARG A 26 8.35 -11.92 -3.01
C ARG A 26 9.73 -11.71 -3.62
N ALA A 27 9.96 -10.60 -4.32
CA ALA A 27 11.28 -10.30 -4.85
C ALA A 27 12.26 -9.93 -3.72
N GLY A 28 11.81 -9.13 -2.76
CA GLY A 28 12.57 -8.85 -1.54
C GLY A 28 12.92 -10.11 -0.75
N GLU A 29 12.01 -11.07 -0.58
CA GLU A 29 12.32 -12.36 0.06
C GLU A 29 13.44 -13.12 -0.66
N ARG A 30 13.43 -13.16 -2.00
CA ARG A 30 14.49 -13.82 -2.78
C ARG A 30 15.84 -13.15 -2.55
N LEU A 31 15.88 -11.81 -2.52
CA LEU A 31 17.11 -11.08 -2.22
C LEU A 31 17.58 -11.35 -0.79
N CYS A 32 16.70 -11.24 0.21
CA CYS A 32 17.02 -11.51 1.60
C CYS A 32 17.59 -12.91 1.80
N ARG A 33 17.04 -13.92 1.11
CA ARG A 33 17.56 -15.29 1.14
C ARG A 33 18.99 -15.38 0.62
N ASN A 34 19.29 -14.71 -0.50
CA ASN A 34 20.64 -14.70 -1.07
C ASN A 34 21.65 -13.97 -0.16
N LEU A 35 21.18 -12.98 0.61
CA LEU A 35 21.99 -12.22 1.57
C LEU A 35 22.00 -12.83 2.99
N ASN A 36 21.41 -14.02 3.19
CA ASN A 36 21.27 -14.67 4.49
C ASN A 36 20.57 -13.79 5.56
N LEU A 37 19.63 -12.94 5.15
CA LEU A 37 18.84 -12.08 6.03
C LEU A 37 17.54 -12.78 6.48
N PRO A 38 17.17 -12.72 7.77
CA PRO A 38 16.02 -13.45 8.33
C PRO A 38 14.66 -12.75 8.09
N ALA A 39 14.36 -12.40 6.84
CA ALA A 39 13.13 -11.74 6.43
C ALA A 39 12.42 -12.46 5.27
N GLY A 40 11.18 -12.87 5.51
CA GLY A 40 10.30 -13.47 4.49
C GLY A 40 9.29 -12.47 3.93
N ARG A 41 8.54 -12.85 2.87
CA ARG A 41 7.53 -11.99 2.23
C ARG A 41 6.61 -11.29 3.23
N THR A 42 6.02 -12.04 4.18
CA THR A 42 5.06 -11.51 5.15
C THR A 42 5.69 -10.44 6.05
N CYS A 43 6.96 -10.61 6.42
CA CYS A 43 7.70 -9.61 7.19
C CYS A 43 7.87 -8.31 6.39
N LEU A 44 8.30 -8.42 5.12
CA LEU A 44 8.52 -7.26 4.26
C LEU A 44 7.22 -6.51 3.94
N VAL A 45 6.15 -7.25 3.65
CA VAL A 45 4.81 -6.65 3.45
C VAL A 45 4.32 -5.99 4.74
N GLY A 46 4.55 -6.61 5.91
CA GLY A 46 4.23 -6.00 7.19
C GLY A 46 4.98 -4.69 7.45
N LEU A 47 6.26 -4.61 7.06
CA LEU A 47 7.03 -3.36 7.13
C LEU A 47 6.45 -2.28 6.22
N LEU A 48 6.05 -2.62 4.99
CA LEU A 48 5.37 -1.69 4.08
C LEU A 48 4.05 -1.18 4.65
N VAL A 49 3.22 -2.09 5.17
CA VAL A 49 1.94 -1.73 5.78
C VAL A 49 2.15 -0.80 6.98
N GLY A 50 3.19 -1.04 7.78
CA GLY A 50 3.56 -0.15 8.88
C GLY A 50 4.11 1.22 8.46
N LEU A 51 4.41 1.43 7.18
CA LEU A 51 4.75 2.74 6.61
C LEU A 51 3.55 3.49 6.04
N LEU A 52 2.41 2.82 5.85
CA LEU A 52 1.22 3.47 5.31
C LEU A 52 0.73 4.50 6.32
N VAL A 53 0.72 5.76 5.90
CA VAL A 53 0.08 6.85 6.61
C VAL A 53 -1.31 7.01 6.02
N GLU A 54 -2.30 7.17 6.89
CA GLU A 54 -3.66 7.44 6.47
C GLU A 54 -3.67 8.72 5.61
N PRO A 55 -4.34 8.73 4.45
CA PRO A 55 -4.38 9.92 3.62
C PRO A 55 -4.89 11.10 4.45
N LEU A 56 -4.17 12.21 4.43
CA LEU A 56 -4.67 13.45 5.01
C LEU A 56 -5.98 13.79 4.30
N ALA A 57 -7.07 13.82 5.06
CA ALA A 57 -8.34 14.29 4.55
C ALA A 57 -8.13 15.69 3.95
N PRO A 58 -8.60 15.94 2.72
CA PRO A 58 -8.40 17.23 2.09
C PRO A 58 -9.09 18.31 2.94
N GLU A 59 -8.43 19.44 3.13
CA GLU A 59 -8.95 20.57 3.96
C GLU A 59 -10.32 21.06 3.47
N ARG A 60 -10.61 20.86 2.19
CA ARG A 60 -11.89 21.14 1.54
C ARG A 60 -12.22 20.03 0.53
N ALA A 61 -13.50 19.85 0.25
CA ALA A 61 -13.93 18.98 -0.84
C ALA A 61 -13.34 19.47 -2.19
N PRO A 62 -12.90 18.54 -3.08
CA PRO A 62 -12.41 18.91 -4.39
C PRO A 62 -13.51 19.56 -5.22
N ARG A 63 -13.18 20.63 -5.94
CA ARG A 63 -14.14 21.28 -6.85
C ARG A 63 -14.35 20.47 -8.13
N VAL A 64 -13.29 19.82 -8.58
CA VAL A 64 -13.29 18.93 -9.75
C VAL A 64 -12.77 17.57 -9.32
N LEU A 65 -13.69 16.61 -9.19
CA LEU A 65 -13.37 15.24 -8.85
C LEU A 65 -13.23 14.39 -10.12
N GLY A 66 -12.05 13.83 -10.32
CA GLY A 66 -11.78 12.82 -11.32
C GLY A 66 -12.12 11.44 -10.78
N VAL A 67 -12.74 10.62 -11.62
CA VAL A 67 -13.13 9.25 -11.29
C VAL A 67 -12.55 8.34 -12.37
N ASP A 68 -11.77 7.35 -11.97
CA ASP A 68 -11.18 6.37 -12.89
C ASP A 68 -11.31 4.94 -12.36
N GLU A 69 -11.52 3.98 -13.26
CA GLU A 69 -11.62 2.56 -12.92
C GLU A 69 -10.26 1.87 -13.08
N PHE A 70 -9.88 1.05 -12.09
CA PHE A 70 -8.67 0.26 -12.15
C PHE A 70 -8.92 -1.19 -11.74
N ALA A 71 -8.02 -2.08 -12.15
CA ALA A 71 -8.07 -3.48 -11.77
C ALA A 71 -6.95 -3.81 -10.76
N PHE A 72 -7.32 -4.18 -9.52
CA PHE A 72 -6.37 -4.73 -8.53
C PHE A 72 -5.69 -6.01 -9.04
N ARG A 73 -6.48 -6.81 -9.77
CA ARG A 73 -6.02 -7.98 -10.50
C ARG A 73 -6.85 -8.04 -11.77
N ARG A 74 -6.16 -7.96 -12.92
CA ARG A 74 -6.77 -7.99 -14.24
C ARG A 74 -7.77 -9.16 -14.35
N GLY A 75 -9.01 -8.83 -14.74
CA GLY A 75 -10.10 -9.80 -14.91
C GLY A 75 -10.69 -10.39 -13.63
N SER A 76 -10.41 -9.81 -12.46
CA SER A 76 -10.88 -10.36 -11.18
C SER A 76 -11.57 -9.32 -10.29
N ARG A 77 -10.86 -8.28 -9.87
CA ARG A 77 -11.41 -7.26 -8.97
C ARG A 77 -11.06 -5.88 -9.49
N TYR A 78 -12.11 -5.09 -9.70
CA TYR A 78 -12.04 -3.70 -10.13
C TYR A 78 -12.40 -2.80 -8.95
N GLY A 79 -11.81 -1.62 -8.91
CA GLY A 79 -12.14 -0.56 -7.97
C GLY A 79 -12.13 0.78 -8.68
N THR A 80 -12.44 1.82 -7.94
CA THR A 80 -12.51 3.19 -8.44
C THR A 80 -11.50 4.06 -7.69
N ILE A 81 -10.70 4.87 -8.40
CA ILE A 81 -9.84 5.88 -7.80
C ILE A 81 -10.52 7.24 -7.94
N LEU A 82 -10.59 7.96 -6.83
CA LEU A 82 -11.07 9.33 -6.75
C LEU A 82 -9.86 10.28 -6.67
N VAL A 83 -9.80 11.26 -7.57
CA VAL A 83 -8.66 12.19 -7.68
C VAL A 83 -9.16 13.62 -7.65
N ASP A 84 -8.57 14.47 -6.81
CA ASP A 84 -8.69 15.92 -6.96
C ASP A 84 -7.87 16.33 -8.18
N VAL A 85 -8.55 16.67 -9.27
CA VAL A 85 -7.91 16.98 -10.55
C VAL A 85 -7.11 18.28 -10.46
N GLU A 86 -7.59 19.25 -9.68
CA GLU A 86 -6.93 20.54 -9.52
C GLU A 86 -5.67 20.41 -8.66
N ALA A 87 -5.72 19.62 -7.59
CA ALA A 87 -4.57 19.38 -6.72
C ALA A 87 -3.61 18.29 -7.23
N GLY A 88 -4.04 17.46 -8.19
CA GLY A 88 -3.27 16.32 -8.68
C GLY A 88 -3.04 15.25 -7.60
N ARG A 89 -4.00 15.06 -6.68
CA ARG A 89 -3.87 14.16 -5.53
C ARG A 89 -4.99 13.14 -5.49
N VAL A 90 -4.64 11.89 -5.13
CA VAL A 90 -5.64 10.86 -4.82
C VAL A 90 -6.37 11.26 -3.54
N VAL A 91 -7.70 11.28 -3.62
CA VAL A 91 -8.59 11.54 -2.49
C VAL A 91 -8.92 10.24 -1.80
N ASP A 92 -9.34 9.23 -2.57
CA ASP A 92 -9.70 7.92 -2.04
C ASP A 92 -9.66 6.82 -3.11
N VAL A 93 -9.69 5.56 -2.67
CA VAL A 93 -9.77 4.37 -3.50
C VAL A 93 -10.93 3.51 -3.02
N LEU A 94 -12.01 3.48 -3.79
CA LEU A 94 -13.19 2.70 -3.49
C LEU A 94 -13.00 1.23 -3.87
N PRO A 95 -13.52 0.28 -3.06
CA PRO A 95 -13.29 -1.15 -3.26
C PRO A 95 -14.10 -1.75 -4.43
N ASP A 96 -15.05 -1.00 -4.98
CA ASP A 96 -15.94 -1.42 -6.06
C ASP A 96 -16.27 -0.26 -7.02
N ARG A 97 -17.28 -0.49 -7.87
CA ARG A 97 -17.75 0.41 -8.94
C ARG A 97 -19.24 0.76 -8.80
N THR A 98 -19.87 0.47 -7.66
CA THR A 98 -21.31 0.70 -7.52
C THR A 98 -21.56 2.17 -7.19
N SER A 99 -22.59 2.75 -7.79
CA SER A 99 -23.00 4.14 -7.54
C SER A 99 -23.34 4.40 -6.08
N GLU A 100 -23.76 3.37 -5.35
CA GLU A 100 -24.09 3.43 -3.92
C GLU A 100 -22.88 3.83 -3.08
N THR A 101 -21.70 3.33 -3.43
CA THR A 101 -20.44 3.64 -2.72
C THR A 101 -20.00 5.09 -2.90
N PHE A 102 -20.49 5.78 -3.95
CA PHE A 102 -20.20 7.22 -4.17
C PHE A 102 -21.09 8.16 -3.35
N ALA A 103 -22.21 7.66 -2.81
CA ALA A 103 -23.18 8.48 -2.08
C ALA A 103 -22.98 8.47 -0.55
N ALA A 104 -22.02 7.65 -0.07
CA ALA A 104 -21.73 7.43 1.35
C ALA A 104 -20.73 8.45 1.93
#